data_AF-A0A521YQ86-F1
#
_entry.id   AF-A0A521YQ86-F1
#
_cell.length_a   1.000
_cell.length_b   1.000
_cell.length_c   1.000
_cell.angle_alpha   90.00
_cell.angle_beta   90.00
_cell.angle_gamma   90.00
#
_symmetry.space_group_name_H-M   'P 1'
#
loop_
_entity.id
_entity.type
_entity.pdbx_description
1 polymer ?
#
loop_
_entity_poly.entity_id
_entity_poly.type
_entity_poly.pdbx_seq_one_letter_code
_entity_poly.pdbx_strand_id
1 'polypeptide(L)'
;MTAAAAQALPVDVSYELRSLGQAGRYEFVYTFANTSAAEEIAGITIDFDPALYDEGSLQPTSVASAPWAESILYSVPGLPAQYDASVPAGQGLGAGQARGGFSVSFTWLGAGLPGPQPFSVYDPVSFDVLYTGTTVAVPEAATLSLSLIGLALLAAVRRRRPRP
;
A
#
# COMPACT_ATOMS: atom_id res chain seq x y z
N MET A 1 15.51 23.09 21.91
CA MET A 1 14.54 22.96 20.82
C MET A 1 14.01 21.54 20.87
N THR A 2 12.88 21.34 21.55
CA THR A 2 12.21 20.05 21.68
C THR A 2 11.57 19.71 20.35
N ALA A 3 11.98 18.61 19.72
CA ALA A 3 11.30 18.10 18.55
C ALA A 3 9.84 17.82 18.93
N ALA A 4 8.89 18.51 18.28
CA ALA A 4 7.50 18.12 18.36
C ALA A 4 7.41 16.70 17.80
N ALA A 5 6.97 15.75 18.62
CA ALA A 5 6.59 14.43 18.10
C ALA A 5 5.47 14.67 17.08
N ALA A 6 5.72 14.34 15.81
CA ALA A 6 4.67 14.30 14.81
C ALA A 6 3.59 13.37 15.34
N GLN A 7 2.37 13.87 15.51
CA GLN A 7 1.26 13.01 15.92
C GLN A 7 1.03 12.00 14.81
N ALA A 8 1.04 10.72 15.15
CA ALA A 8 0.68 9.67 14.22
C ALA A 8 -0.79 9.85 13.80
N LEU A 9 -1.08 9.69 12.51
CA LEU A 9 -2.45 9.69 12.02
C LEU A 9 -3.20 8.48 12.61
N PRO A 10 -4.50 8.62 12.92
CA PRO A 10 -5.31 7.54 13.48
C PRO A 10 -5.62 6.42 12.47
N VAL A 11 -5.33 6.67 11.19
CA VAL A 11 -5.34 5.70 10.10
C VAL A 11 -3.99 5.70 9.40
N ASP A 12 -3.47 4.51 9.14
CA ASP A 12 -2.25 4.28 8.38
C ASP A 12 -2.55 3.43 7.14
N VAL A 13 -1.89 3.77 6.03
CA VAL A 13 -2.00 3.04 4.77
C VAL A 13 -0.60 2.80 4.29
N SER A 14 -0.15 1.55 4.40
CA SER A 14 1.19 1.17 3.97
C SER A 14 1.14 0.44 2.63
N TYR A 15 2.22 0.52 1.86
CA TYR A 15 2.32 -0.15 0.56
C TYR A 15 3.67 -0.85 0.36
N GLU A 16 3.64 -1.97 -0.33
CA GLU A 16 4.80 -2.59 -0.98
C GLU A 16 4.71 -2.29 -2.48
N LEU A 17 5.82 -1.89 -3.11
CA LEU A 17 5.90 -1.71 -4.55
C LEU A 17 6.56 -2.94 -5.18
N ARG A 18 5.84 -3.61 -6.08
CA ARG A 18 6.33 -4.80 -6.81
C ARG A 18 6.52 -4.49 -8.29
N SER A 19 7.64 -4.92 -8.86
CA SER A 19 7.82 -4.95 -10.31
C SER A 19 7.13 -6.19 -10.89
N LEU A 20 6.36 -6.02 -11.97
CA LEU A 20 5.68 -7.14 -12.64
C LEU A 20 6.55 -7.82 -13.72
N GLY A 21 7.79 -7.35 -13.90
CA GLY A 21 8.77 -7.93 -14.83
C GLY A 21 8.76 -7.32 -16.23
N GLN A 22 7.75 -6.54 -16.59
CA GLN A 22 7.75 -5.68 -17.78
C GLN A 22 8.24 -4.27 -17.41
N ALA A 23 8.94 -3.62 -18.34
CA ALA A 23 9.43 -2.27 -18.14
C ALA A 23 8.27 -1.29 -17.86
N GLY A 24 8.36 -0.56 -16.75
CA GLY A 24 7.34 0.42 -16.35
C GLY A 24 6.06 -0.20 -15.76
N ARG A 25 5.95 -1.53 -15.63
CA ARG A 25 4.77 -2.17 -15.04
C ARG A 25 5.00 -2.54 -13.58
N TYR A 26 4.14 -2.03 -12.72
CA TYR A 26 4.23 -2.20 -11.28
C TYR A 26 2.89 -2.61 -10.67
N GLU A 27 2.95 -3.08 -9.42
CA GLU A 27 1.82 -3.30 -8.55
C GLU A 27 2.11 -2.66 -7.19
N PHE A 28 1.17 -1.85 -6.68
CA PHE A 28 1.13 -1.51 -5.27
C PHE A 28 0.32 -2.56 -4.52
N VAL A 29 0.84 -3.03 -3.39
CA VAL A 29 0.14 -3.93 -2.47
C VAL A 29 -0.04 -3.20 -1.15
N TYR A 30 -1.29 -2.90 -0.81
CA TYR A 30 -1.64 -2.07 0.34
C TYR A 30 -2.04 -2.88 1.56
N THR A 31 -1.80 -2.27 2.72
CA THR A 31 -2.39 -2.64 4.01
C THR A 31 -3.00 -1.41 4.65
N PHE A 32 -4.29 -1.50 4.96
CA PHE A 32 -5.05 -0.47 5.68
C PHE A 32 -5.04 -0.80 7.16
N ALA A 33 -4.76 0.17 8.01
CA ALA A 33 -4.73 0.00 9.45
C ALA A 33 -5.46 1.15 10.14
N ASN A 34 -6.48 0.81 10.93
CA ASN A 34 -7.07 1.73 11.87
C ASN A 34 -6.25 1.65 13.16
N THR A 35 -5.36 2.61 13.38
CA THR A 35 -4.45 2.56 14.53
C THR A 35 -5.15 3.06 15.79
N SER A 36 -5.97 4.10 15.69
CA SER A 36 -6.64 4.73 16.83
C SER A 36 -7.89 5.54 16.50
N ALA A 37 -8.41 5.50 15.26
CA ALA A 37 -9.64 6.22 14.90
C ALA A 37 -10.84 5.64 15.67
N ALA A 38 -11.75 6.53 16.08
CA ALA A 38 -12.98 6.11 16.75
C ALA A 38 -13.96 5.48 15.75
N GLU A 39 -13.99 6.02 14.53
CA GLU A 39 -14.73 5.50 13.39
C GLU A 39 -14.03 4.27 12.82
N GLU A 40 -14.80 3.38 12.20
CA GLU A 40 -14.23 2.31 11.39
C GLU A 40 -13.72 2.82 10.05
N ILE A 41 -12.71 2.15 9.48
CA ILE A 41 -12.37 2.33 8.07
C ILE A 41 -13.31 1.43 7.27
N ALA A 42 -14.32 2.02 6.65
CA ALA A 42 -15.27 1.31 5.79
C ALA A 42 -15.25 1.81 4.33
N GLY A 43 -14.63 2.96 4.05
CA GLY A 43 -14.37 3.45 2.71
C GLY A 43 -13.00 4.13 2.63
N ILE A 44 -12.23 3.81 1.59
CA ILE A 44 -10.95 4.46 1.34
C ILE A 44 -10.75 4.69 -0.17
N THR A 45 -10.24 5.87 -0.51
CA THR A 45 -9.78 6.22 -1.84
C THR A 45 -8.28 6.49 -1.83
N ILE A 46 -7.58 6.07 -2.88
CA ILE A 46 -6.15 6.35 -3.12
C ILE A 46 -6.01 7.01 -4.49
N ASP A 47 -5.32 8.15 -4.53
CA ASP A 47 -5.22 8.97 -5.73
C ASP A 47 -4.06 8.52 -6.64
N PHE A 48 -4.35 8.44 -7.93
CA PHE A 48 -3.40 8.16 -9.01
C PHE A 48 -3.40 9.33 -9.99
N ASP A 49 -2.35 10.16 -9.92
CA ASP A 49 -2.17 11.30 -10.83
C ASP A 49 -1.99 10.83 -12.28
N PRO A 50 -2.89 11.17 -13.21
CA PRO A 50 -2.78 10.75 -14.61
C PRO A 50 -1.53 11.29 -15.33
N ALA A 51 -0.83 12.29 -14.78
CA ALA A 51 0.47 12.73 -15.29
C ALA A 51 1.61 11.75 -14.97
N LEU A 52 1.43 10.88 -13.97
CA LEU A 52 2.43 9.94 -13.47
C LEU A 52 2.05 8.48 -13.70
N TYR A 53 0.75 8.18 -13.77
CA TYR A 53 0.20 6.85 -13.92
C TYR A 53 -0.63 6.77 -15.20
N ASP A 54 -0.40 5.75 -16.03
CA ASP A 54 -1.26 5.48 -17.19
C ASP A 54 -2.61 4.98 -16.70
N GLU A 55 -3.59 5.88 -16.71
CA GLU A 55 -4.94 5.66 -16.20
C GLU A 55 -5.64 4.45 -16.85
N GLY A 56 -5.49 4.26 -18.16
CA GLY A 56 -6.11 3.14 -18.89
C GLY A 56 -5.55 1.77 -18.48
N SER A 57 -4.48 1.78 -17.68
CA SER A 57 -3.75 0.60 -17.25
C SER A 57 -3.97 0.27 -15.77
N LEU A 58 -4.70 1.12 -15.02
CA LEU A 58 -5.04 0.92 -13.62
C LEU A 58 -6.00 -0.27 -13.49
N GLN A 59 -5.62 -1.27 -12.71
CA GLN A 59 -6.42 -2.48 -12.53
C GLN A 59 -6.26 -3.02 -11.12
N PRO A 60 -7.36 -3.18 -10.34
CA PRO A 60 -7.33 -3.90 -9.08
C PRO A 60 -6.93 -5.35 -9.32
N THR A 61 -5.94 -5.83 -8.56
CA THR A 61 -5.34 -7.17 -8.67
C THR A 61 -5.36 -7.94 -7.34
N SER A 62 -6.15 -7.45 -6.38
CA SER A 62 -6.31 -7.99 -5.04
C SER A 62 -6.66 -9.48 -5.01
N VAL A 63 -6.00 -10.22 -4.12
CA VAL A 63 -6.18 -11.67 -3.96
C VAL A 63 -6.97 -12.06 -2.71
N ALA A 64 -7.14 -11.15 -1.74
CA ALA A 64 -7.72 -11.46 -0.42
C ALA A 64 -8.51 -10.29 0.22
N SER A 65 -8.99 -9.35 -0.58
CA SER A 65 -9.70 -8.14 -0.13
C SER A 65 -11.14 -8.39 0.32
N ALA A 66 -11.79 -9.50 -0.09
CA ALA A 66 -13.18 -9.80 0.27
C ALA A 66 -13.42 -9.71 1.79
N PRO A 67 -14.44 -8.98 2.28
CA PRO A 67 -15.65 -8.58 1.57
C PRO A 67 -15.59 -7.19 0.89
N TRP A 68 -14.42 -6.58 0.76
CA TRP A 68 -14.28 -5.24 0.18
C TRP A 68 -14.62 -5.24 -1.31
N ALA A 69 -15.45 -4.29 -1.72
CA ALA A 69 -15.69 -3.95 -3.11
C ALA A 69 -14.59 -2.97 -3.55
N GLU A 70 -13.99 -3.24 -4.71
CA GLU A 70 -12.88 -2.45 -5.23
C GLU A 70 -13.19 -1.98 -6.64
N SER A 71 -12.86 -0.73 -6.94
CA SER A 71 -13.07 -0.15 -8.25
C SER A 71 -12.03 0.91 -8.59
N ILE A 72 -11.88 1.19 -9.88
CA ILE A 72 -11.16 2.36 -10.36
C ILE A 72 -12.19 3.40 -10.77
N LEU A 73 -12.12 4.56 -10.14
CA LEU A 73 -12.85 5.75 -10.53
C LEU A 73 -11.96 6.55 -11.47
N TYR A 74 -12.38 6.71 -12.72
CA TYR A 74 -11.64 7.49 -13.70
C TYR A 74 -11.60 8.97 -13.32
N SER A 75 -10.49 9.61 -13.68
CA SER A 75 -10.26 11.03 -13.47
C SER A 75 -11.33 11.89 -14.14
N VAL A 76 -11.62 13.01 -13.49
CA VAL A 76 -12.50 14.06 -14.00
C VAL A 76 -11.78 15.40 -13.85
N PRO A 77 -12.22 16.48 -14.52
CA PRO A 77 -11.56 17.77 -14.38
C PRO A 77 -11.45 18.22 -12.92
N GLY A 78 -10.22 18.34 -12.42
CA GLY A 78 -9.92 18.74 -11.04
C GLY A 78 -9.81 17.60 -10.03
N LEU A 79 -9.98 16.34 -10.43
CA LEU A 79 -9.82 15.17 -9.56
C LEU A 79 -9.01 14.06 -10.27
N PRO A 80 -7.96 13.50 -9.64
CA PRO A 80 -7.19 12.41 -10.22
C PRO A 80 -8.03 11.13 -10.36
N ALA A 81 -7.49 10.13 -11.06
CA ALA A 81 -8.07 8.80 -11.01
C ALA A 81 -7.92 8.26 -9.59
N GLN A 82 -8.89 7.47 -9.11
CA GLN A 82 -8.87 6.96 -7.75
C GLN A 82 -9.07 5.46 -7.75
N TYR A 83 -8.29 4.77 -6.94
CA TYR A 83 -8.65 3.43 -6.50
C TYR A 83 -9.56 3.57 -5.29
N ASP A 84 -10.78 3.04 -5.39
CA ASP A 84 -11.75 3.02 -4.31
C ASP A 84 -11.89 1.60 -3.77
N ALA A 85 -11.86 1.47 -2.45
CA ALA A 85 -12.16 0.23 -1.75
C ALA A 85 -13.16 0.52 -0.62
N SER A 86 -14.27 -0.21 -0.57
CA SER A 86 -15.30 -0.01 0.45
C SER A 86 -16.01 -1.29 0.88
N VAL A 87 -16.59 -1.22 2.08
CA VAL A 87 -17.49 -2.23 2.66
C VAL A 87 -18.71 -1.53 3.27
N PRO A 88 -19.85 -2.25 3.43
CA PRO A 88 -20.98 -1.70 4.16
C PRO A 88 -20.59 -1.31 5.59
N ALA A 89 -21.21 -0.24 6.10
CA ALA A 89 -21.02 0.18 7.48
C ALA A 89 -21.29 -0.97 8.48
N GLY A 90 -20.45 -1.08 9.50
CA GLY A 90 -20.39 -2.16 10.48
C GLY A 90 -19.53 -3.37 10.06
N GLN A 91 -18.94 -3.35 8.86
CA GLN A 91 -18.02 -4.39 8.38
C GLN A 91 -16.59 -3.86 8.12
N GLY A 92 -16.33 -2.60 8.50
CA GLY A 92 -15.04 -1.95 8.33
C GLY A 92 -13.99 -2.42 9.34
N LEU A 93 -12.86 -1.72 9.34
CA LEU A 93 -11.78 -1.93 10.31
C LEU A 93 -11.98 -0.98 11.50
N GLY A 94 -12.34 -1.53 12.65
CA GLY A 94 -12.37 -0.80 13.92
C GLY A 94 -10.97 -0.53 14.47
N ALA A 95 -10.88 0.27 15.54
CA ALA A 95 -9.62 0.64 16.18
C ALA A 95 -8.73 -0.58 16.52
N GLY A 96 -7.45 -0.48 16.16
CA GLY A 96 -6.44 -1.53 16.34
C GLY A 96 -6.46 -2.64 15.28
N GLN A 97 -7.37 -2.59 14.30
CA GLN A 97 -7.45 -3.59 13.24
C GLN A 97 -6.69 -3.15 11.99
N ALA A 98 -6.14 -4.14 11.28
CA ALA A 98 -5.49 -3.94 10.00
C ALA A 98 -5.89 -5.02 9.01
N ARG A 99 -5.86 -4.69 7.72
CA ARG A 99 -6.14 -5.61 6.63
C ARG A 99 -5.26 -5.30 5.43
N GLY A 100 -4.53 -6.32 4.99
CA GLY A 100 -3.78 -6.30 3.74
C GLY A 100 -4.47 -7.10 2.63
N GLY A 101 -3.81 -7.18 1.48
CA GLY A 101 -4.29 -7.96 0.34
C GLY A 101 -5.05 -7.15 -0.70
N PHE A 102 -5.07 -5.83 -0.54
CA PHE A 102 -5.49 -4.86 -1.54
C PHE A 102 -4.32 -4.62 -2.51
N SER A 103 -4.56 -4.60 -3.80
CA SER A 103 -3.51 -4.27 -4.77
C SER A 103 -4.04 -3.65 -6.05
N VAL A 104 -3.22 -2.78 -6.63
CA VAL A 104 -3.48 -2.10 -7.90
C VAL A 104 -2.26 -2.21 -8.78
N SER A 105 -2.43 -2.76 -9.97
CA SER A 105 -1.41 -2.77 -11.01
C SER A 105 -1.57 -1.60 -11.97
N PHE A 106 -0.45 -1.07 -12.46
CA PHE A 106 -0.42 0.13 -13.30
C PHE A 106 0.87 0.22 -14.13
N THR A 107 0.84 1.05 -15.16
CA THR A 107 2.00 1.46 -15.94
C THR A 107 2.45 2.83 -15.45
N TRP A 108 3.72 2.94 -15.10
CA TRP A 108 4.36 4.16 -14.60
C TRP A 108 4.87 5.02 -15.75
N LEU A 109 4.48 6.30 -15.75
CA LEU A 109 4.87 7.31 -16.75
C LEU A 109 5.93 8.26 -16.20
N GLY A 110 6.10 8.32 -14.87
CA GLY A 110 7.04 9.21 -14.22
C GLY A 110 8.51 8.78 -14.34
N ALA A 111 9.40 9.63 -13.83
CA ALA A 111 10.81 9.29 -13.66
C ALA A 111 11.04 8.50 -12.36
N GLY A 112 12.05 7.63 -12.34
CA GLY A 112 12.38 6.85 -11.14
C GLY A 112 11.33 5.78 -10.83
N LEU A 113 11.16 5.48 -9.53
CA LEU A 113 10.18 4.52 -9.04
C LEU A 113 8.91 5.24 -8.55
N PRO A 114 7.73 4.62 -8.70
CA PRO A 114 6.50 5.09 -8.08
C PRO A 114 6.66 5.33 -6.58
N GLY A 115 6.21 6.49 -6.13
CA GLY A 115 6.31 6.92 -4.73
C GLY A 115 4.98 6.82 -3.98
N PRO A 116 4.92 7.39 -2.77
CA PRO A 116 3.71 7.51 -1.96
C PRO A 116 2.55 8.17 -2.69
N GLN A 117 1.32 7.76 -2.37
CA GLN A 117 0.09 8.33 -2.94
C GLN A 117 -0.75 9.01 -1.86
N PRO A 118 -1.46 10.10 -2.17
CA PRO A 118 -2.52 10.62 -1.30
C PRO A 118 -3.64 9.60 -1.12
N PHE A 119 -4.25 9.59 0.06
CA PHE A 119 -5.46 8.79 0.33
C PHE A 119 -6.45 9.57 1.18
N SER A 120 -7.73 9.18 1.07
CA SER A 120 -8.81 9.68 1.93
C SER A 120 -9.67 8.53 2.45
N VAL A 121 -9.98 8.54 3.74
CA VAL A 121 -10.97 7.66 4.38
C VAL A 121 -12.29 8.41 4.46
N TYR A 122 -13.38 7.73 4.11
CA TYR A 122 -14.71 8.33 4.09
C TYR A 122 -15.76 7.42 4.74
N ASP A 123 -16.84 8.02 5.19
CA ASP A 123 -18.03 7.30 5.63
C ASP A 123 -18.82 6.79 4.41
N PRO A 124 -19.04 5.48 4.22
CA PRO A 124 -19.68 4.94 3.02
C PRO A 124 -21.19 5.22 2.92
N VAL A 125 -21.80 5.81 3.95
CA VAL A 125 -23.22 6.20 4.00
C VAL A 125 -23.37 7.69 3.66
N SER A 126 -22.60 8.57 4.31
CA SER A 126 -22.69 10.02 4.09
C SER A 126 -21.73 10.54 3.02
N PHE A 127 -20.69 9.78 2.67
CA PHE A 127 -19.56 10.17 1.83
C PHE A 127 -18.74 11.34 2.39
N ASP A 128 -18.87 11.63 3.68
CA ASP A 128 -18.03 12.62 4.35
C ASP A 128 -16.61 12.08 4.50
N VAL A 129 -15.62 12.91 4.17
CA VAL A 129 -14.20 12.58 4.39
C VAL A 129 -13.90 12.69 5.88
N LEU A 130 -13.46 11.58 6.46
CA LEU A 130 -13.11 11.46 7.87
C LEU A 130 -11.63 11.76 8.12
N TYR A 131 -10.76 11.20 7.26
CA TYR A 131 -9.30 11.34 7.38
C TYR A 131 -8.66 11.45 6.00
N THR A 132 -7.53 12.15 5.92
CA THR A 132 -6.69 12.22 4.73
C THR A 132 -5.25 11.93 5.12
N GLY A 133 -4.48 11.32 4.23
CA GLY A 133 -3.08 11.07 4.47
C GLY A 133 -2.30 10.79 3.20
N THR A 134 -1.08 10.29 3.39
CA THR A 134 -0.20 9.84 2.33
C THR A 134 0.27 8.43 2.67
N THR A 135 0.27 7.53 1.71
CA THR A 135 0.65 6.14 1.94
C THR A 135 2.12 6.03 2.32
N VAL A 136 2.49 5.00 3.09
CA VAL A 136 3.85 4.82 3.59
C VAL A 136 4.48 3.57 2.99
N ALA A 137 5.66 3.71 2.40
CA ALA A 137 6.39 2.57 1.87
C ALA A 137 6.80 1.62 3.01
N VAL A 138 6.45 0.34 2.89
CA VAL A 138 7.03 -0.72 3.72
C VAL A 138 8.46 -0.95 3.21
N PRO A 139 9.50 -0.79 4.04
CA PRO A 139 10.86 -1.10 3.62
C PRO A 139 10.94 -2.56 3.20
N GLU A 140 11.46 -2.85 2.00
CA GLU A 140 11.76 -4.23 1.61
C GLU A 140 12.62 -4.85 2.72
N ALA A 141 12.14 -5.96 3.28
CA ALA A 141 12.93 -6.72 4.23
C ALA A 141 14.28 -7.03 3.55
N ALA A 142 15.39 -6.83 4.26
CA ALA A 142 16.76 -7.04 3.80
C ALA A 142 17.07 -8.55 3.58
N THR A 143 16.20 -9.24 2.86
CA THR A 143 16.21 -10.66 2.55
C THR A 143 17.46 -11.00 1.75
N LEU A 144 17.97 -10.06 0.94
CA LEU A 144 19.27 -10.18 0.28
C LEU A 144 20.43 -10.26 1.28
N SER A 145 20.43 -9.43 2.32
CA SER A 145 21.45 -9.46 3.38
C SER A 145 21.39 -10.78 4.16
N LEU A 146 20.19 -11.25 4.49
CA LEU A 146 19.98 -12.54 5.17
C LEU A 146 20.42 -13.73 4.30
N SER A 147 20.15 -13.70 2.99
CA SER A 147 20.56 -14.75 2.06
C SER A 147 22.08 -14.80 1.89
N LEU A 148 22.73 -13.65 1.81
CA LEU A 148 24.19 -13.55 1.70
C LEU A 148 24.89 -13.99 3.00
N ILE A 149 24.35 -13.62 4.17
CA ILE A 149 24.86 -14.10 5.47
C ILE A 149 24.67 -15.62 5.59
N GLY A 150 23.49 -16.14 5.20
CA GLY A 150 23.22 -17.58 5.18
C GLY A 150 24.22 -18.35 4.32
N LEU A 151 24.48 -17.89 3.09
CA LEU A 151 25.46 -18.50 2.19
C LEU A 151 26.90 -18.41 2.72
N ALA A 152 27.27 -17.28 3.34
CA ALA A 152 28.58 -17.11 3.94
C ALA A 152 28.80 -18.06 5.13
N LEU A 153 27.79 -18.25 5.99
CA LEU A 153 27.84 -19.20 7.11
C LEU A 153 27.91 -20.65 6.60
N LEU A 154 27.12 -21.01 5.60
CA LEU A 154 27.17 -22.33 4.95
C LEU A 154 28.55 -22.62 4.34
N ALA A 155 29.16 -21.66 3.67
CA ALA A 155 30.51 -21.79 3.11
C ALA A 155 31.58 -21.94 4.20
N ALA A 156 31.47 -21.18 5.31
CA ALA A 156 32.39 -21.27 6.44
C ALA A 156 32.31 -22.62 7.16
N VAL A 157 31.11 -23.17 7.35
CA VAL A 157 30.90 -24.50 7.94
C VAL A 157 31.47 -25.60 7.03
N ARG A 158 31.29 -25.49 5.71
CA ARG A 158 31.82 -26.47 4.75
C ARG A 158 33.35 -26.53 4.73
N ARG A 159 34.01 -25.39 4.93
CA ARG A 159 35.48 -25.31 5.03
C ARG A 159 36.05 -25.87 6.33
N ARG A 160 35.24 -25.99 7.39
CA ARG A 160 35.65 -26.53 8.70
C ARG A 160 35.43 -28.03 8.86
N ARG A 161 34.84 -28.72 7.87
CA ARG A 161 34.75 -30.19 7.90
C ARG A 161 36.12 -30.80 7.56
N PRO A 162 36.76 -31.55 8.48
CA PRO A 162 37.98 -32.28 8.15
C PRO A 162 37.65 -33.32 7.07
N ARG A 163 38.50 -33.41 6.05
CA ARG A 163 38.44 -34.51 5.07
C ARG A 163 38.75 -35.82 5.82
N PRO A 164 38.00 -36.92 5.57
CA PRO A 164 38.30 -38.23 6.14
C PRO A 164 39.66 -38.76 5.66
#